data_AF-A0A964LWT1-F1
#
_entry.id   AF-A0A964LWT1-F1
#
_cell.length_a   1.000
_cell.length_b   1.000
_cell.length_c   1.000
_cell.angle_alpha   90.00
_cell.angle_beta   90.00
_cell.angle_gamma   90.00
#
_symmetry.space_group_name_H-M   'P 1'
#
loop_
_entity.id
_entity.type
_entity.pdbx_description
1 polymer ?
#
loop_
_entity_poly.entity_id
_entity_poly.type
_entity_poly.pdbx_seq_one_letter_code
_entity_poly.pdbx_strand_id
1 'polypeptide(L)'
;MLATAIASQADDFTLKEQLGHTWIKERVTFPLTPAQRANAVQRQALAGPNDKVIPYQLVTSGDVNNTQISFQADLSPMESRTYRFADQPAAAQTDLKVSDSTSELRVENQWIGLAIRKTLQRGQGPIAGVRLRSGMWTGGSALIKTPAVKSYTVQLMAGGPVFIEILCLVNFADGGRWSLRFQVERNEPLVLVEESFDVPGGGNFEVRLGNETCQPTHLFYRSGVGEDMGRANSAAIGAGKLFVLEPWLHWWESERQGNWFALCSPDSYPERLMIGLLRPSAWKDPQWSPKARQGELKVPA
;
A
#
# COMPACT_ATOMS: atom_id res chain seq x y z
N MET A 1 2.51 -7.24 11.57
CA MET A 1 2.82 -7.45 12.99
C MET A 1 1.72 -8.34 13.59
N LEU A 2 2.08 -9.40 14.32
CA LEU A 2 1.15 -10.10 15.22
C LEU A 2 1.10 -9.28 16.51
N ALA A 3 0.27 -8.23 16.52
CA ALA A 3 -0.07 -7.53 17.75
C ALA A 3 -1.17 -8.35 18.44
N THR A 4 -0.81 -9.08 19.49
CA THR A 4 -1.80 -9.76 20.33
C THR A 4 -2.49 -8.71 21.19
N ALA A 5 -3.66 -8.26 20.75
CA ALA A 5 -4.53 -7.40 21.53
C ALA A 5 -5.11 -8.21 22.70
N ILE A 6 -4.68 -7.90 23.91
CA ILE A 6 -5.33 -8.42 25.13
C ILE A 6 -6.41 -7.39 25.48
N ALA A 7 -7.68 -7.79 25.34
CA ALA A 7 -8.79 -7.01 25.86
C ALA A 7 -8.76 -7.10 27.39
N SER A 8 -8.12 -6.14 28.06
CA SER A 8 -8.39 -5.89 29.47
C SER A 8 -9.71 -5.15 29.60
N GLN A 9 -10.41 -5.39 30.68
CA GLN A 9 -11.77 -4.97 31.02
C GLN A 9 -12.00 -3.44 31.16
N ALA A 10 -11.18 -2.60 30.53
CA ALA A 10 -11.27 -1.15 30.53
C ALA A 10 -11.65 -0.65 29.12
N ASP A 11 -12.42 0.44 29.04
CA ASP A 11 -12.91 1.11 27.82
C ASP A 11 -11.81 1.64 26.86
N ASP A 12 -10.56 1.23 27.09
CA ASP A 12 -9.36 1.76 26.49
C ASP A 12 -8.76 0.80 25.44
N PHE A 13 -8.14 1.36 24.40
CA PHE A 13 -7.30 0.66 23.44
C PHE A 13 -5.84 0.77 23.88
N THR A 14 -5.20 -0.34 24.23
CA THR A 14 -3.79 -0.36 24.65
C THR A 14 -2.90 -0.99 23.60
N LEU A 15 -1.85 -0.27 23.21
CA LEU A 15 -0.76 -0.74 22.37
C LEU A 15 0.50 -0.93 23.22
N LYS A 16 1.28 -1.97 22.90
CA LYS A 16 2.59 -2.20 23.51
C LYS A 16 3.59 -2.59 22.43
N GLU A 17 4.69 -1.85 22.37
CA GLU A 17 5.85 -2.19 21.55
C GLU A 17 6.67 -3.26 22.28
N GLN A 18 7.03 -4.34 21.57
CA GLN A 18 7.73 -5.49 22.16
C GLN A 18 8.99 -5.90 21.40
N LEU A 19 9.34 -5.21 20.32
CA LEU A 19 10.43 -5.60 19.42
C LEU A 19 11.63 -4.65 19.50
N GLY A 20 11.52 -3.56 20.26
CA GLY A 20 12.57 -2.56 20.42
C GLY A 20 12.63 -1.62 19.23
N HIS A 21 11.57 -1.56 18.43
CA HIS A 21 11.51 -0.74 17.22
C HIS A 21 10.76 0.57 17.47
N THR A 22 11.16 1.60 16.72
CA THR A 22 10.36 2.83 16.61
C THR A 22 9.34 2.64 15.50
N TRP A 23 8.07 2.87 15.81
CA TRP A 23 6.96 2.86 14.87
C TRP A 23 6.46 4.29 14.71
N ILE A 24 6.33 4.73 13.46
CA ILE A 24 5.88 6.08 13.14
C ILE A 24 4.68 5.94 12.22
N LYS A 25 3.56 6.55 12.61
CA LYS A 25 2.29 6.59 11.88
C LYS A 25 1.79 5.21 11.48
N GLU A 26 2.07 4.20 12.28
CA GLU A 26 1.61 2.84 12.02
C GLU A 26 0.10 2.81 12.15
N ARG A 27 -0.59 2.35 11.10
CA ARG A 27 -2.04 2.13 11.17
C ARG A 27 -2.32 0.89 12.00
N VAL A 28 -3.00 1.09 13.11
CA VAL A 28 -3.46 0.03 14.00
C VAL A 28 -4.97 -0.14 13.88
N THR A 29 -5.45 -1.33 14.22
CA THR A 29 -6.88 -1.66 14.17
C THR A 29 -7.28 -2.45 15.40
N PHE A 30 -8.39 -2.07 16.03
CA PHE A 30 -8.96 -2.74 17.19
C PHE A 30 -10.41 -3.16 16.95
N PRO A 31 -10.84 -4.35 17.42
CA PRO A 31 -12.26 -4.64 17.55
C PRO A 31 -12.90 -3.68 18.58
N LEU A 32 -14.18 -3.36 18.40
CA LEU A 32 -14.94 -2.49 19.30
C LEU A 32 -15.86 -3.29 20.22
N THR A 33 -15.85 -2.95 21.52
CA THR A 33 -16.92 -3.36 22.43
C THR A 33 -18.24 -2.64 22.08
N PRO A 34 -19.40 -3.10 22.57
CA PRO A 34 -20.68 -2.41 22.35
C PRO A 34 -20.67 -0.94 22.83
N ALA A 35 -20.05 -0.66 23.98
CA ALA A 35 -19.95 0.70 24.52
C ALA A 35 -19.06 1.60 23.63
N GLN A 36 -17.86 1.12 23.27
CA GLN A 36 -16.97 1.83 22.36
C GLN A 36 -17.59 2.07 20.99
N ARG A 37 -18.39 1.13 20.49
CA ARG A 37 -19.14 1.30 19.23
C ARG A 37 -20.16 2.42 19.33
N ALA A 38 -20.91 2.49 20.44
CA ALA A 38 -21.87 3.58 20.67
C ALA A 38 -21.17 4.95 20.66
N ASN A 39 -20.04 5.06 21.35
CA ASN A 39 -19.20 6.26 21.39
C ASN A 39 -18.71 6.65 19.98
N ALA A 40 -18.21 5.66 19.23
CA ALA A 40 -17.69 5.88 17.88
C ALA A 40 -18.77 6.35 16.89
N VAL A 41 -19.98 5.80 16.98
CA VAL A 41 -21.15 6.20 16.17
C VAL A 41 -21.61 7.61 16.51
N GLN A 42 -21.51 8.01 17.78
CA GLN A 42 -21.74 9.38 18.24
C GLN A 42 -20.61 10.35 17.87
N ARG A 43 -19.55 9.88 17.19
CA ARG A 43 -18.39 10.66 16.76
C ARG A 43 -17.64 11.31 17.94
N GLN A 44 -17.65 10.66 19.09
CA GLN A 44 -16.82 11.05 20.22
C GLN A 44 -15.34 11.04 19.83
N ALA A 45 -14.57 12.00 20.33
CA ALA A 45 -13.16 12.11 20.01
C ALA A 45 -12.38 10.90 20.54
N LEU A 46 -11.42 10.38 19.76
CA LEU A 46 -10.43 9.43 20.26
C LEU A 46 -9.26 10.21 20.86
N ALA A 47 -9.10 10.18 22.17
CA ALA A 47 -7.98 10.78 22.88
C ALA A 47 -6.82 9.79 22.96
N GLY A 48 -5.64 10.22 22.54
CA GLY A 48 -4.37 9.52 22.74
C GLY A 48 -3.54 10.14 23.88
N PRO A 49 -2.20 10.02 23.84
CA PRO A 49 -1.32 10.64 24.83
C PRO A 49 -1.55 12.14 24.98
N ASN A 50 -1.51 12.62 26.23
CA ASN A 50 -1.72 14.03 26.58
C ASN A 50 -3.07 14.58 26.07
N ASP A 51 -4.10 13.73 26.04
CA ASP A 51 -5.46 14.02 25.55
C ASP A 51 -5.49 14.58 24.12
N LYS A 52 -4.45 14.31 23.33
CA LYS A 52 -4.40 14.69 21.92
C LYS A 52 -5.47 13.93 21.15
N VAL A 53 -6.34 14.66 20.47
CA VAL A 53 -7.35 14.08 19.59
C VAL A 53 -6.68 13.42 18.37
N ILE A 54 -7.01 12.16 18.13
CA ILE A 54 -6.51 11.33 17.04
C ILE A 54 -7.64 11.06 16.04
N PRO A 55 -7.45 11.35 14.74
CA PRO A 55 -8.38 10.91 13.72
C PRO A 55 -8.49 9.39 13.71
N TYR A 56 -9.72 8.89 13.73
CA TYR A 56 -10.02 7.47 13.61
C TYR A 56 -11.04 7.22 12.50
N GLN A 57 -11.10 5.98 12.04
CA GLN A 57 -12.01 5.52 11.01
C GLN A 57 -12.62 4.19 11.44
N LEU A 58 -13.93 4.05 11.26
CA LEU A 58 -14.60 2.77 11.42
C LEU A 58 -14.52 1.97 10.14
N VAL A 59 -14.19 0.68 10.27
CA VAL A 59 -14.11 -0.27 9.16
C VAL A 59 -15.05 -1.42 9.48
N THR A 60 -16.08 -1.61 8.65
CA THR A 60 -17.08 -2.66 8.84
C THR A 60 -16.93 -3.72 7.77
N SER A 61 -16.63 -4.95 8.19
CA SER A 61 -16.46 -6.10 7.29
C SER A 61 -17.73 -6.96 7.30
N GLY A 62 -18.65 -6.67 6.37
CA GLY A 62 -19.90 -7.41 6.19
C GLY A 62 -20.95 -7.13 7.27
N ASP A 63 -20.72 -7.62 8.49
CA ASP A 63 -21.60 -7.43 9.65
C ASP A 63 -21.13 -6.22 10.48
N VAL A 64 -22.07 -5.40 10.97
CA VAL A 64 -21.84 -4.31 11.92
C VAL A 64 -21.15 -4.80 13.20
N ASN A 65 -21.36 -6.06 13.59
CA ASN A 65 -20.67 -6.65 14.73
C ASN A 65 -19.18 -6.85 14.51
N ASN A 66 -18.75 -6.90 13.25
CA ASN A 66 -17.35 -6.94 12.83
C ASN A 66 -16.81 -5.54 12.51
N THR A 67 -17.38 -4.50 13.11
CA THR A 67 -16.84 -3.14 13.01
C THR A 67 -15.61 -3.00 13.89
N GLN A 68 -14.53 -2.54 13.27
CA GLN A 68 -13.26 -2.23 13.91
C GLN A 68 -13.01 -0.73 13.84
N ILE A 69 -12.22 -0.21 14.77
CA ILE A 69 -11.66 1.13 14.71
C ILE A 69 -10.22 1.07 14.20
N SER A 70 -9.88 1.93 13.25
CA SER A 70 -8.52 2.14 12.78
C SER A 70 -8.07 3.57 13.05
N PHE A 71 -6.80 3.73 13.44
CA PHE A 71 -6.13 5.02 13.61
C PHE A 71 -4.62 4.84 13.45
N GLN A 72 -3.87 5.93 13.32
CA GLN A 72 -2.41 5.89 13.27
C GLN A 72 -1.81 6.14 14.65
N ALA A 73 -0.78 5.38 14.99
CA ALA A 73 -0.06 5.46 16.25
C ALA A 73 1.45 5.58 16.01
N ASP A 74 2.10 6.37 16.87
CA ASP A 74 3.55 6.36 17.03
C ASP A 74 3.88 5.55 18.30
N LEU A 75 4.93 4.74 18.28
CA LEU A 75 5.43 4.03 19.46
C LEU A 75 6.96 4.08 19.46
N SER A 76 7.52 4.54 20.56
CA SER A 76 8.95 4.43 20.84
C SER A 76 9.28 2.98 21.22
N PRO A 77 10.56 2.56 21.16
CA PRO A 77 10.98 1.23 21.57
C PRO A 77 10.48 0.89 22.98
N MET A 78 9.86 -0.28 23.15
CA MET A 78 9.29 -0.78 24.42
C MET A 78 8.16 0.09 25.03
N GLU A 79 7.65 1.10 24.32
CA GLU A 79 6.60 1.99 24.82
C GLU A 79 5.25 1.25 24.94
N SER A 80 4.48 1.58 25.98
CA SER A 80 3.05 1.25 26.06
C SER A 80 2.23 2.53 25.96
N ARG A 81 1.15 2.49 25.19
CA ARG A 81 0.32 3.65 24.91
C ARG A 81 -1.16 3.29 24.93
N THR A 82 -1.96 4.17 25.52
CA THR A 82 -3.40 3.97 25.71
C THR A 82 -4.19 5.04 24.97
N TYR A 83 -5.33 4.65 24.41
CA TYR A 83 -6.28 5.51 23.72
C TYR A 83 -7.69 5.26 24.24
N ARG A 84 -8.53 6.29 24.30
CA ARG A 84 -9.89 6.18 24.82
C ARG A 84 -10.84 7.15 24.14
N PHE A 85 -12.13 6.85 24.13
CA PHE A 85 -13.12 7.84 23.74
C PHE A 85 -13.25 8.92 24.81
N ALA A 86 -13.28 10.18 24.39
CA ALA A 86 -13.60 11.33 25.23
C ALA A 86 -15.10 11.66 25.15
N ASP A 87 -15.62 12.39 26.13
CA ASP A 87 -17.05 12.69 26.22
C ASP A 87 -17.56 13.63 25.11
N GLN A 88 -16.65 14.40 24.49
CA GLN A 88 -16.98 15.42 23.50
C GLN A 88 -16.64 14.95 22.08
N PRO A 89 -17.47 15.30 21.08
CA PRO A 89 -17.15 15.04 19.69
C PRO A 89 -15.99 15.94 19.21
N ALA A 90 -15.24 15.47 18.22
CA ALA A 90 -14.22 16.27 17.54
C ALA A 90 -14.26 16.06 16.03
N ALA A 91 -14.00 17.13 15.28
CA ALA A 91 -13.83 17.04 13.83
C ALA A 91 -12.54 16.28 13.51
N ALA A 92 -12.65 15.26 12.66
CA ALA A 92 -11.49 14.50 12.22
C ALA A 92 -10.63 15.35 11.28
N GLN A 93 -9.39 15.63 11.66
CA GLN A 93 -8.42 16.30 10.80
C GLN A 93 -7.76 15.29 9.86
N THR A 94 -7.83 15.53 8.56
CA THR A 94 -7.19 14.68 7.55
C THR A 94 -6.71 15.51 6.36
N ASP A 95 -5.61 15.09 5.75
CA ASP A 95 -5.11 15.61 4.48
C ASP A 95 -5.62 14.78 3.28
N LEU A 96 -6.37 13.69 3.55
CA LEU A 96 -6.93 12.83 2.53
C LEU A 96 -8.06 13.52 1.77
N LYS A 97 -8.05 13.40 0.45
CA LYS A 97 -9.08 13.91 -0.45
C LYS A 97 -9.49 12.82 -1.43
N VAL A 98 -10.80 12.74 -1.66
CA VAL A 98 -11.39 11.91 -2.71
C VAL A 98 -12.09 12.83 -3.70
N SER A 99 -11.78 12.70 -4.98
CA SER A 99 -12.53 13.34 -6.07
C SER A 99 -13.08 12.26 -6.97
N ASP A 100 -14.40 12.17 -7.06
CA ASP A 100 -15.09 11.19 -7.89
C ASP A 100 -15.75 11.88 -9.09
N SER A 101 -15.29 11.55 -10.29
CA SER A 101 -15.83 12.06 -11.55
C SER A 101 -16.51 10.94 -12.33
N THR A 102 -17.00 11.24 -13.52
CA THR A 102 -17.57 10.22 -14.41
C THR A 102 -16.51 9.27 -14.97
N SER A 103 -15.29 9.75 -15.21
CA SER A 103 -14.21 8.98 -15.83
C SER A 103 -13.18 8.43 -14.85
N GLU A 104 -12.98 9.09 -13.72
CA GLU A 104 -11.90 8.79 -12.78
C GLU A 104 -12.33 8.94 -11.32
N LEU A 105 -11.79 8.06 -10.47
CA LEU A 105 -11.73 8.21 -9.03
C LEU A 105 -10.31 8.60 -8.63
N ARG A 106 -10.14 9.77 -8.02
CA ARG A 106 -8.84 10.27 -7.54
C ARG A 106 -8.80 10.27 -6.03
N VAL A 107 -7.70 9.75 -5.48
CA VAL A 107 -7.42 9.75 -4.05
C VAL A 107 -6.04 10.33 -3.81
N GLU A 108 -5.93 11.26 -2.88
CA GLU A 108 -4.67 11.95 -2.62
C GLU A 108 -4.54 12.35 -1.15
N ASN A 109 -3.30 12.53 -0.73
CA ASN A 109 -2.95 13.21 0.50
C ASN A 109 -1.99 14.37 0.17
N GLN A 110 -1.33 14.95 1.17
CA GLN A 110 -0.41 16.08 0.90
C GLN A 110 0.89 15.67 0.17
N TRP A 111 1.22 14.37 0.09
CA TRP A 111 2.48 13.85 -0.42
C TRP A 111 2.36 13.10 -1.75
N ILE A 112 1.27 12.35 -1.94
CA ILE A 112 1.08 11.45 -3.07
C ILE A 112 -0.40 11.33 -3.43
N GLY A 113 -0.68 10.86 -4.64
CA GLY A 113 -2.04 10.53 -5.04
C GLY A 113 -2.10 9.51 -6.17
N LEU A 114 -3.28 8.96 -6.37
CA LEU A 114 -3.58 7.94 -7.34
C LEU A 114 -4.88 8.30 -8.05
N ALA A 115 -4.86 8.26 -9.38
CA ALA A 115 -6.04 8.39 -10.21
C ALA A 115 -6.35 7.02 -10.81
N ILE A 116 -7.57 6.56 -10.64
CA ILE A 116 -8.07 5.28 -11.13
C ILE A 116 -9.14 5.55 -12.18
N ARG A 117 -9.02 4.94 -13.36
CA ARG A 117 -10.07 4.99 -14.40
C ARG A 117 -11.30 4.24 -13.91
N LYS A 118 -12.50 4.77 -14.13
CA LYS A 118 -13.76 4.06 -13.83
C LYS A 118 -14.22 3.15 -14.97
N THR A 119 -13.65 3.34 -16.16
CA THR A 119 -13.89 2.52 -17.36
C THR A 119 -12.58 2.26 -18.09
N LEU A 120 -12.43 1.09 -18.71
CA LEU A 120 -11.25 0.75 -19.50
C LEU A 120 -11.58 0.71 -21.00
N GLN A 121 -10.80 1.43 -21.80
CA GLN A 121 -10.71 1.18 -23.24
C GLN A 121 -9.73 0.04 -23.52
N ARG A 122 -9.79 -0.52 -24.73
CA ARG A 122 -8.86 -1.59 -25.16
C ARG A 122 -7.41 -1.15 -24.96
N GLY A 123 -6.63 -1.96 -24.23
CA GLY A 123 -5.22 -1.72 -23.94
C GLY A 123 -4.95 -0.81 -22.74
N GLN A 124 -5.97 -0.23 -22.11
CA GLN A 124 -5.79 0.53 -20.86
C GLN A 124 -5.78 -0.38 -19.64
N GLY A 125 -5.05 0.03 -18.62
CA GLY A 125 -5.11 -0.52 -17.27
C GLY A 125 -5.80 0.43 -16.28
N PRO A 126 -6.02 -0.01 -15.02
CA PRO A 126 -6.76 0.74 -14.01
C PRO A 126 -6.16 2.11 -13.63
N ILE A 127 -4.84 2.27 -13.65
CA ILE A 127 -4.16 3.46 -13.14
C ILE A 127 -4.15 4.54 -14.21
N ALA A 128 -4.88 5.62 -13.99
CA ALA A 128 -4.86 6.80 -14.85
C ALA A 128 -3.57 7.61 -14.68
N GLY A 129 -3.07 7.70 -13.46
CA GLY A 129 -1.80 8.35 -13.15
C GLY A 129 -1.50 8.34 -11.65
N VAL A 130 -0.28 8.74 -11.31
CA VAL A 130 0.21 8.93 -9.95
C VAL A 130 0.56 10.39 -9.76
N ARG A 131 0.08 11.02 -8.69
CA ARG A 131 0.43 12.38 -8.30
C ARG A 131 1.71 12.35 -7.49
N LEU A 132 2.71 13.08 -7.95
CA LEU A 132 4.01 13.23 -7.31
C LEU A 132 3.97 14.33 -6.24
N ARG A 133 5.07 14.49 -5.50
CA ARG A 133 5.17 15.42 -4.38
C ARG A 133 4.98 16.90 -4.77
N SER A 134 5.39 17.30 -5.97
CA SER A 134 5.08 18.65 -6.49
C SER A 134 3.61 18.88 -6.79
N GLY A 135 2.80 17.82 -6.84
CA GLY A 135 1.43 17.85 -7.32
C GLY A 135 1.28 17.56 -8.81
N MET A 136 2.38 17.37 -9.55
CA MET A 136 2.32 16.90 -10.94
C MET A 136 1.77 15.47 -11.03
N TRP A 137 1.04 15.18 -12.10
CA TRP A 137 0.55 13.83 -12.42
C TRP A 137 1.42 13.18 -13.49
N THR A 138 1.80 11.93 -13.26
CA THR A 138 2.62 11.15 -14.19
C THR A 138 2.11 9.73 -14.42
N GLY A 139 2.58 9.12 -15.50
CA GLY A 139 2.45 7.69 -15.73
C GLY A 139 1.07 7.24 -16.22
N GLY A 140 0.64 6.09 -15.71
CA GLY A 140 -0.59 5.41 -16.07
C GLY A 140 -0.35 3.91 -16.21
N SER A 141 -1.33 3.14 -16.63
CA SER A 141 -1.14 1.71 -16.86
C SER A 141 -1.86 1.15 -18.06
N ALA A 142 -1.40 -0.03 -18.48
CA ALA A 142 -1.89 -0.77 -19.63
C ALA A 142 -2.04 -2.25 -19.30
N LEU A 143 -3.02 -2.89 -19.93
CA LEU A 143 -3.17 -4.34 -19.98
C LEU A 143 -2.77 -4.79 -21.38
N ILE A 144 -1.67 -5.55 -21.47
CA ILE A 144 -1.03 -5.92 -22.74
C ILE A 144 -1.00 -7.44 -22.86
N LYS A 145 -1.33 -7.96 -24.05
CA LYS A 145 -1.39 -9.41 -24.33
C LYS A 145 -2.29 -10.16 -23.33
N THR A 146 -3.29 -9.49 -22.77
CA THR A 146 -4.31 -10.11 -21.93
C THR A 146 -5.46 -10.60 -22.81
N PRO A 147 -6.28 -11.54 -22.32
CA PRO A 147 -7.61 -11.76 -22.89
C PRO A 147 -8.44 -10.47 -22.88
N ALA A 148 -9.51 -10.44 -23.67
CA ALA A 148 -10.42 -9.30 -23.71
C ALA A 148 -11.06 -9.07 -22.33
N VAL A 149 -11.15 -7.80 -21.91
CA VAL A 149 -11.87 -7.43 -20.68
C VAL A 149 -13.36 -7.62 -20.91
N LYS A 150 -13.98 -8.51 -20.12
CA LYS A 150 -15.42 -8.75 -20.13
C LYS A 150 -16.15 -7.73 -19.25
N SER A 151 -15.61 -7.46 -18.06
CA SER A 151 -16.12 -6.41 -17.19
C SER A 151 -15.01 -5.83 -16.32
N TYR A 152 -15.22 -4.59 -15.90
CA TYR A 152 -14.32 -3.87 -15.01
C TYR A 152 -15.14 -3.08 -14.00
N THR A 153 -14.77 -3.15 -12.72
CA THR A 153 -15.39 -2.37 -11.65
C THR A 153 -14.33 -1.70 -10.78
N VAL A 154 -14.71 -0.53 -10.25
CA VAL A 154 -13.95 0.21 -9.24
C VAL A 154 -14.86 0.41 -8.05
N GLN A 155 -14.38 0.06 -6.86
CA GLN A 155 -15.12 0.18 -5.62
C GLN A 155 -14.28 0.93 -4.58
N LEU A 156 -14.86 1.95 -3.97
CA LEU A 156 -14.30 2.57 -2.77
C LEU A 156 -14.66 1.66 -1.58
N MET A 157 -13.70 0.87 -1.12
CA MET A 157 -13.90 -0.11 -0.04
C MET A 157 -13.92 0.55 1.34
N ALA A 158 -13.13 1.61 1.49
CA ALA A 158 -13.07 2.42 2.70
C ALA A 158 -12.75 3.87 2.32
N GLY A 159 -13.45 4.83 2.92
CA GLY A 159 -13.20 6.25 2.74
C GLY A 159 -13.40 6.98 4.05
N GLY A 160 -12.31 7.38 4.70
CA GLY A 160 -12.38 8.10 5.97
C GLY A 160 -11.10 8.87 6.25
N PRO A 161 -10.99 9.46 7.45
CA PRO A 161 -9.91 10.39 7.75
C PRO A 161 -8.55 9.74 7.98
N VAL A 162 -8.49 8.41 8.08
CA VAL A 162 -7.24 7.67 8.34
C VAL A 162 -6.67 7.06 7.07
N PHE A 163 -7.50 6.45 6.24
CA PHE A 163 -7.09 5.87 4.98
C PHE A 163 -8.24 5.80 3.97
N ILE A 164 -7.86 5.70 2.71
CA ILE A 164 -8.75 5.39 1.61
C ILE A 164 -8.31 4.06 0.99
N GLU A 165 -9.25 3.17 0.71
CA GLU A 165 -9.00 1.90 0.04
C GLU A 165 -9.89 1.76 -1.21
N ILE A 166 -9.27 1.42 -2.34
CA ILE A 166 -9.94 1.20 -3.62
C ILE A 166 -9.68 -0.21 -4.10
N LEU A 167 -10.72 -0.92 -4.51
CA LEU A 167 -10.62 -2.20 -5.22
C LEU A 167 -10.93 -2.00 -6.71
N CYS A 168 -9.98 -2.36 -7.56
CA CYS A 168 -10.17 -2.55 -8.98
C CYS A 168 -10.35 -4.03 -9.27
N LEU A 169 -11.40 -4.41 -10.00
CA LEU A 169 -11.65 -5.79 -10.39
C LEU A 169 -11.88 -5.89 -11.90
N VAL A 170 -11.07 -6.70 -12.56
CA VAL A 170 -11.21 -7.05 -13.98
C VAL A 170 -11.64 -8.51 -14.08
N ASN A 171 -12.70 -8.76 -14.84
CA ASN A 171 -13.06 -10.10 -15.29
C ASN A 171 -12.76 -10.19 -16.79
N PHE A 172 -12.03 -11.21 -17.18
CA PHE A 172 -11.62 -11.46 -18.55
C PHE A 172 -12.61 -12.39 -19.26
N ALA A 173 -12.61 -12.34 -20.60
CA ALA A 173 -13.51 -13.12 -21.45
C ALA A 173 -13.24 -14.63 -21.40
N ASP A 174 -12.03 -15.05 -21.04
CA ASP A 174 -11.62 -16.45 -20.83
C ASP A 174 -12.01 -16.99 -19.45
N GLY A 175 -12.70 -16.20 -18.63
CA GLY A 175 -13.06 -16.54 -17.26
C GLY A 175 -12.03 -16.14 -16.20
N GLY A 176 -10.87 -15.60 -16.60
CA GLY A 176 -9.87 -15.12 -15.68
C GLY A 176 -10.33 -13.92 -14.84
N ARG A 177 -9.77 -13.79 -13.64
CA ARG A 177 -10.04 -12.70 -12.70
C ARG A 177 -8.76 -12.07 -12.23
N TRP A 178 -8.73 -10.74 -12.21
CA TRP A 178 -7.59 -9.96 -11.71
C TRP A 178 -8.07 -8.78 -10.88
N SER A 179 -7.41 -8.51 -9.76
CA SER A 179 -7.74 -7.38 -8.91
C SER A 179 -6.51 -6.68 -8.35
N LEU A 180 -6.63 -5.35 -8.26
CA LEU A 180 -5.71 -4.50 -7.52
C LEU A 180 -6.46 -3.81 -6.38
N ARG A 181 -5.96 -3.98 -5.16
CA ARG A 181 -6.40 -3.18 -4.00
C ARG A 181 -5.34 -2.12 -3.74
N PHE A 182 -5.75 -0.87 -3.80
CA PHE A 182 -4.92 0.30 -3.52
C PHE A 182 -5.29 0.88 -2.17
N GLN A 183 -4.29 1.29 -1.39
CA GLN A 183 -4.51 1.98 -0.13
C GLN A 183 -3.64 3.23 -0.05
N VAL A 184 -4.26 4.36 0.29
CA VAL A 184 -3.59 5.63 0.58
C VAL A 184 -3.90 6.01 2.02
N GLU A 185 -2.88 6.22 2.83
CA GLU A 185 -3.03 6.61 4.23
C GLU A 185 -2.78 8.11 4.41
N ARG A 186 -3.40 8.70 5.44
CA ARG A 186 -3.17 10.10 5.79
C ARG A 186 -1.68 10.33 6.07
N ASN A 187 -1.15 11.46 5.62
CA ASN A 187 0.21 11.91 5.94
C ASN A 187 1.34 10.89 5.67
N GLU A 188 1.15 9.95 4.73
CA GLU A 188 2.13 8.95 4.32
C GLU A 188 2.48 9.07 2.82
N PRO A 189 3.75 9.10 2.42
CA PRO A 189 4.14 9.32 1.02
C PRO A 189 4.08 8.04 0.17
N LEU A 190 3.10 7.16 0.42
CA LEU A 190 3.02 5.83 -0.18
C LEU A 190 1.61 5.47 -0.63
N VAL A 191 1.56 4.65 -1.68
CA VAL A 191 0.37 3.92 -2.12
C VAL A 191 0.69 2.44 -1.94
N LEU A 192 -0.02 1.75 -1.06
CA LEU A 192 0.09 0.30 -0.95
C LEU A 192 -0.72 -0.35 -2.07
N VAL A 193 -0.15 -1.37 -2.69
CA VAL A 193 -0.80 -2.14 -3.76
C VAL A 193 -0.76 -3.61 -3.40
N GLU A 194 -1.93 -4.24 -3.34
CA GLU A 194 -2.08 -5.68 -3.26
C GLU A 194 -2.68 -6.18 -4.57
N GLU A 195 -1.99 -7.12 -5.21
CA GLU A 195 -2.41 -7.74 -6.46
C GLU A 195 -2.85 -9.19 -6.21
N SER A 196 -3.96 -9.57 -6.85
CA SER A 196 -4.44 -10.94 -6.89
C SER A 196 -4.87 -11.30 -8.30
N PHE A 197 -4.48 -12.47 -8.77
CA PHE A 197 -4.76 -12.93 -10.13
C PHE A 197 -5.05 -14.43 -10.19
N ASP A 198 -5.99 -14.77 -11.05
CA ASP A 198 -6.24 -16.08 -11.63
C ASP A 198 -6.52 -15.85 -13.12
N VAL A 199 -5.46 -15.82 -13.92
CA VAL A 199 -5.49 -15.35 -15.32
C VAL A 199 -4.95 -16.45 -16.24
N PRO A 200 -5.76 -17.47 -16.59
CA PRO A 200 -5.28 -18.63 -17.37
C PRO A 200 -4.75 -18.23 -18.75
N GLY A 201 -5.35 -17.23 -19.41
CA GLY A 201 -4.84 -16.67 -20.67
C GLY A 201 -3.59 -15.78 -20.54
N GLY A 202 -3.13 -15.52 -19.32
CA GLY A 202 -1.93 -14.73 -19.03
C GLY A 202 -2.04 -13.26 -19.44
N GLY A 203 -0.88 -12.64 -19.64
CA GLY A 203 -0.73 -11.25 -20.08
C GLY A 203 0.12 -10.41 -19.12
N ASN A 204 0.31 -9.13 -19.47
CA ASN A 204 1.17 -8.21 -18.74
C ASN A 204 0.37 -7.01 -18.24
N PHE A 205 0.56 -6.68 -16.97
CA PHE A 205 0.18 -5.39 -16.43
C PHE A 205 1.38 -4.46 -16.44
N GLU A 206 1.30 -3.39 -17.22
CA GLU A 206 2.39 -2.42 -17.33
C GLU A 206 2.00 -1.12 -16.64
N VAL A 207 2.79 -0.70 -15.66
CA VAL A 207 2.71 0.65 -15.08
C VAL A 207 3.77 1.51 -15.75
N ARG A 208 3.33 2.58 -16.40
CA ARG A 208 4.19 3.60 -17.00
C ARG A 208 4.59 4.57 -15.90
N LEU A 209 5.89 4.76 -15.71
CA LEU A 209 6.46 5.51 -14.59
C LEU A 209 7.12 6.82 -15.04
N GLY A 210 6.43 7.50 -15.95
CA GLY A 210 6.89 8.72 -16.62
C GLY A 210 5.89 9.13 -17.70
N ASN A 211 6.00 10.37 -18.15
CA ASN A 211 5.25 10.93 -19.27
C ASN A 211 6.02 12.13 -19.85
N GLU A 212 5.40 12.88 -20.76
CA GLU A 212 6.03 14.04 -21.40
C GLU A 212 6.53 15.10 -20.39
N THR A 213 5.83 15.28 -19.27
CA THR A 213 6.14 16.28 -18.25
C THR A 213 7.02 15.76 -17.09
N CYS A 214 7.17 14.44 -16.98
CA CYS A 214 7.97 13.79 -15.96
C CYS A 214 8.80 12.66 -16.60
N GLN A 215 10.05 12.99 -16.94
CA GLN A 215 10.99 12.10 -17.61
C GLN A 215 12.15 11.79 -16.67
N PRO A 216 12.07 10.72 -15.85
CA PRO A 216 13.20 10.33 -15.03
C PRO A 216 14.38 9.94 -15.93
N THR A 217 15.56 10.41 -15.58
CA THR A 217 16.80 10.16 -16.32
C THR A 217 17.69 9.13 -15.63
N HIS A 218 17.43 8.85 -14.35
CA HIS A 218 18.26 7.99 -13.52
C HIS A 218 17.42 7.00 -12.70
N LEU A 219 18.00 5.83 -12.49
CA LEU A 219 17.60 4.82 -11.53
C LEU A 219 18.48 4.96 -10.28
N PHE A 220 17.88 4.90 -9.10
CA PHE A 220 18.57 4.77 -7.82
C PHE A 220 18.15 3.45 -7.17
N TYR A 221 19.11 2.63 -6.76
CA TYR A 221 18.86 1.25 -6.31
C TYR A 221 19.96 0.77 -5.35
N ARG A 222 19.86 -0.46 -4.83
CA ARG A 222 20.98 -1.16 -4.18
C ARG A 222 21.53 -2.22 -5.13
N SER A 223 22.85 -2.28 -5.29
CA SER A 223 23.47 -3.30 -6.15
C SER A 223 23.19 -4.70 -5.61
N GLY A 224 22.75 -5.61 -6.48
CA GLY A 224 22.51 -7.00 -6.13
C GLY A 224 23.78 -7.86 -6.08
N VAL A 225 24.86 -7.47 -6.78
CA VAL A 225 26.06 -8.31 -6.95
C VAL A 225 27.36 -7.54 -6.89
N GLY A 226 28.47 -8.28 -6.81
CA GLY A 226 29.83 -7.75 -6.88
C GLY A 226 30.31 -7.12 -5.57
N GLU A 227 31.41 -6.38 -5.65
CA GLU A 227 32.04 -5.73 -4.48
C GLU A 227 31.15 -4.66 -3.83
N ASP A 228 30.21 -4.11 -4.60
CA ASP A 228 29.25 -3.10 -4.14
C ASP A 228 27.89 -3.69 -3.71
N MET A 229 27.79 -5.01 -3.55
CA MET A 229 26.56 -5.66 -3.11
C MET A 229 25.96 -4.98 -1.86
N GLY A 230 24.67 -4.64 -1.94
CA GLY A 230 23.92 -3.96 -0.88
C GLY A 230 24.16 -2.44 -0.77
N ARG A 231 25.15 -1.89 -1.47
CA ARG A 231 25.42 -0.44 -1.49
C ARG A 231 24.46 0.28 -2.42
N ALA A 232 24.13 1.51 -2.07
CA ALA A 232 23.32 2.39 -2.91
C ALA A 232 24.12 2.75 -4.17
N ASN A 233 23.46 2.65 -5.33
CA ASN A 233 24.04 2.97 -6.63
C ASN A 233 23.03 3.75 -7.48
N SER A 234 23.52 4.39 -8.54
CA SER A 234 22.70 5.09 -9.52
C SER A 234 23.19 4.85 -10.94
N ALA A 235 22.26 4.72 -11.87
CA ALA A 235 22.58 4.56 -13.29
C ALA A 235 21.63 5.36 -14.18
N ALA A 236 22.14 5.86 -15.30
CA ALA A 236 21.30 6.49 -16.31
C ALA A 236 20.28 5.48 -16.87
N ILE A 237 19.07 5.96 -17.13
CA ILE A 237 18.00 5.19 -17.76
C ILE A 237 18.29 5.08 -19.25
N GLY A 238 18.50 3.85 -19.71
CA GLY A 238 18.71 3.50 -21.13
C GLY A 238 17.53 2.74 -21.73
N ALA A 239 17.72 2.22 -22.93
CA ALA A 239 16.75 1.32 -23.55
C ALA A 239 16.77 -0.07 -22.88
N GLY A 240 15.63 -0.75 -22.91
CA GLY A 240 15.51 -2.15 -22.48
C GLY A 240 15.21 -2.33 -20.99
N LYS A 241 15.59 -3.49 -20.46
CA LYS A 241 15.31 -3.89 -19.08
C LYS A 241 16.26 -3.15 -18.12
N LEU A 242 15.69 -2.31 -17.27
CA LEU A 242 16.46 -1.43 -16.38
C LEU A 242 16.75 -2.04 -15.03
N PHE A 243 15.75 -2.70 -14.43
CA PHE A 243 15.82 -3.27 -13.09
C PHE A 243 14.88 -4.46 -12.97
N VAL A 244 15.25 -5.45 -12.16
CA VAL A 244 14.38 -6.57 -11.78
C VAL A 244 13.94 -6.37 -10.34
N LEU A 245 12.64 -6.13 -10.17
CA LEU A 245 12.06 -6.07 -8.85
C LEU A 245 11.84 -7.50 -8.34
N GLU A 246 12.61 -7.91 -7.35
CA GLU A 246 12.70 -9.28 -6.83
C GLU A 246 12.66 -9.25 -5.30
N PRO A 247 11.75 -10.00 -4.63
CA PRO A 247 11.59 -9.90 -3.19
C PRO A 247 12.84 -10.37 -2.45
N TRP A 248 13.29 -11.62 -2.65
CA TRP A 248 14.52 -12.16 -2.03
C TRP A 248 15.09 -13.45 -2.66
N LEU A 249 14.43 -14.12 -3.61
CA LEU A 249 14.90 -15.46 -4.02
C LEU A 249 16.17 -15.37 -4.87
N HIS A 250 16.26 -14.35 -5.71
CA HIS A 250 17.31 -14.21 -6.71
C HIS A 250 17.95 -12.82 -6.71
N TRP A 251 17.89 -12.09 -5.60
CA TRP A 251 18.32 -10.68 -5.56
C TRP A 251 19.81 -10.48 -5.89
N TRP A 252 20.62 -11.54 -5.76
CA TRP A 252 22.06 -11.55 -6.08
C TRP A 252 22.40 -12.12 -7.46
N GLU A 253 21.44 -12.26 -8.38
CA GLU A 253 21.74 -12.77 -9.72
C GLU A 253 22.22 -11.68 -10.69
N SER A 254 22.01 -10.40 -10.37
CA SER A 254 22.37 -9.28 -11.24
C SER A 254 22.53 -7.98 -10.46
N GLU A 255 23.34 -7.06 -10.98
CA GLU A 255 23.58 -5.76 -10.34
C GLU A 255 22.29 -4.96 -10.14
N ARG A 256 21.42 -4.95 -11.15
CA ARG A 256 20.15 -4.22 -11.17
C ARG A 256 18.97 -5.14 -10.83
N GLN A 257 19.06 -5.82 -9.70
CA GLN A 257 18.02 -6.71 -9.19
C GLN A 257 17.91 -6.58 -7.67
N GLY A 258 16.68 -6.50 -7.15
CA GLY A 258 16.44 -6.35 -5.72
C GLY A 258 15.03 -5.91 -5.38
N ASN A 259 14.79 -5.58 -4.12
CA ASN A 259 13.45 -5.38 -3.59
C ASN A 259 12.90 -3.95 -3.75
N TRP A 260 13.69 -3.01 -4.27
CA TRP A 260 13.22 -1.67 -4.60
C TRP A 260 14.11 -0.97 -5.63
N PHE A 261 13.53 0.02 -6.30
CA PHE A 261 14.26 1.04 -7.04
C PHE A 261 13.51 2.38 -6.97
N ALA A 262 14.21 3.47 -7.25
CA ALA A 262 13.62 4.79 -7.39
C ALA A 262 14.01 5.40 -8.74
N LEU A 263 13.07 6.14 -9.31
CA LEU A 263 13.24 6.93 -10.52
C LEU A 263 13.43 8.39 -10.13
N CYS A 264 14.48 9.01 -10.66
CA CYS A 264 14.81 10.40 -10.36
C CYS A 264 15.46 11.09 -11.56
N SER A 265 15.51 12.42 -11.50
CA SER A 265 16.37 13.25 -12.35
C SER A 265 17.20 14.15 -11.43
N PRO A 266 18.54 14.16 -11.56
CA PRO A 266 19.42 14.95 -10.68
C PRO A 266 19.02 16.42 -10.61
N ASP A 267 18.56 16.98 -11.73
CA ASP A 267 18.21 18.40 -11.87
C ASP A 267 16.73 18.69 -11.55
N SER A 268 15.92 17.68 -11.26
CA SER A 268 14.46 17.81 -11.08
C SER A 268 14.03 17.50 -9.65
N TYR A 269 14.65 18.16 -8.67
CA TYR A 269 14.17 18.12 -7.28
C TYR A 269 12.81 18.85 -7.19
N PRO A 270 11.74 18.26 -6.62
CA PRO A 270 11.70 17.12 -5.70
C PRO A 270 11.20 15.78 -6.31
N GLU A 271 11.16 15.62 -7.64
CA GLU A 271 10.50 14.48 -8.30
C GLU A 271 11.26 13.17 -8.13
N ARG A 272 10.74 12.32 -7.24
CA ARG A 272 11.22 10.95 -7.06
C ARG A 272 10.03 10.03 -6.92
N LEU A 273 10.04 8.94 -7.69
CA LEU A 273 9.05 7.87 -7.59
C LEU A 273 9.77 6.58 -7.22
N MET A 274 9.48 6.05 -6.04
CA MET A 274 10.04 4.80 -5.57
C MET A 274 9.02 3.67 -5.72
N ILE A 275 9.50 2.52 -6.15
CA ILE A 275 8.74 1.27 -6.15
C ILE A 275 9.50 0.28 -5.29
N GLY A 276 8.80 -0.34 -4.36
CA GLY A 276 9.36 -1.32 -3.45
C GLY A 276 8.42 -2.49 -3.25
N LEU A 277 9.02 -3.62 -2.88
CA LEU A 277 8.31 -4.84 -2.55
C LEU A 277 8.04 -4.91 -1.06
N LEU A 278 6.82 -5.32 -0.74
CA LEU A 278 6.37 -5.58 0.62
C LEU A 278 5.99 -7.05 0.76
N ARG A 279 6.07 -7.56 2.00
CA ARG A 279 5.63 -8.92 2.38
C ARG A 279 6.19 -9.99 1.44
N PRO A 280 7.52 -10.15 1.37
CA PRO A 280 8.16 -11.09 0.45
C PRO A 280 7.62 -12.53 0.54
N SER A 281 7.17 -12.95 1.73
CA SER A 281 6.57 -14.28 1.95
C SER A 281 5.25 -14.52 1.21
N ALA A 282 4.59 -13.47 0.72
CA ALA A 282 3.35 -13.57 -0.06
C ALA A 282 3.62 -13.67 -1.58
N TRP A 283 4.86 -13.46 -2.03
CA TRP A 283 5.20 -13.49 -3.44
C TRP A 283 5.27 -14.92 -3.94
N LYS A 284 4.71 -15.14 -5.14
CA LYS A 284 4.78 -16.41 -5.85
C LYS A 284 5.68 -16.23 -7.06
N ASP A 285 6.68 -17.10 -7.18
CA ASP A 285 7.43 -17.19 -8.42
C ASP A 285 6.57 -17.97 -9.45
N PRO A 286 6.14 -17.34 -10.55
CA PRO A 286 5.32 -17.99 -11.57
C PRO A 286 6.05 -19.10 -12.33
N GLN A 287 7.39 -19.14 -12.28
CA GLN A 287 8.21 -20.21 -12.86
C GLN A 287 8.46 -21.35 -11.87
N TRP A 288 8.10 -21.16 -10.60
CA TRP A 288 8.31 -22.16 -9.57
C TRP A 288 7.33 -23.32 -9.71
N SER A 289 7.78 -24.37 -10.39
CA SER A 289 7.12 -25.67 -10.33
C SER A 289 7.38 -26.30 -8.94
N PRO A 290 6.33 -26.75 -8.21
CA PRO A 290 6.44 -27.13 -6.81
C PRO A 290 7.34 -28.36 -6.64
N LYS A 291 8.58 -28.14 -6.19
CA LYS A 291 9.48 -29.20 -5.72
C LYS A 291 10.27 -28.81 -4.46
N ALA A 292 9.87 -27.78 -3.73
CA ALA A 292 10.46 -27.55 -2.42
C ALA A 292 9.81 -28.47 -1.39
N ARG A 293 10.53 -29.54 -1.01
CA ARG A 293 10.36 -30.11 0.33
C ARG A 293 11.03 -29.14 1.31
N GLN A 294 10.35 -28.78 2.40
CA GLN A 294 11.03 -28.15 3.52
C GLN A 294 12.21 -29.06 3.92
N GLY A 295 13.42 -28.52 3.97
CA GLY A 295 14.54 -29.25 4.55
C GLY A 295 14.21 -29.56 6.00
N GLU A 296 14.24 -30.84 6.38
CA GLU A 296 14.17 -31.24 7.77
C GLU A 296 15.41 -30.69 8.48
N LEU A 297 15.23 -29.77 9.42
CA LEU A 297 16.27 -29.37 10.35
C LEU A 297 16.45 -30.52 11.34
N LYS A 298 17.40 -31.42 11.08
CA LYS A 298 17.79 -32.45 12.06
C LYS A 298 18.75 -31.82 13.06
N VAL A 299 18.27 -31.61 14.27
CA VAL A 299 19.12 -31.24 15.42
C VAL A 299 19.90 -32.51 15.82
N PRO A 300 21.24 -32.49 15.89
CA PRO A 300 22.01 -33.62 16.41
C PRO A 300 21.60 -33.89 17.87
N ALA A 301 21.41 -35.17 18.21
CA ALA A 301 21.30 -35.61 19.60
C ALA A 301 22.65 -35.44 20.32
#